data_AF-A0A847BM49-F1
#
_entry.id   AF-A0A847BM49-F1
#
_cell.length_a   1.000
_cell.length_b   1.000
_cell.length_c   1.000
_cell.angle_alpha   90.00
_cell.angle_beta   90.00
_cell.angle_gamma   90.00
#
_symmetry.space_group_name_H-M   'P 1'
#
loop_
_entity.id
_entity.type
_entity.pdbx_description
1 polymer ?
#
loop_
_entity_poly.entity_id
_entity_poly.type
_entity_poly.pdbx_seq_one_letter_code
_entity_poly.pdbx_strand_id
1 'polypeptide(L)'
;IGTSDLSELALGFCTYNADQMSMYSVNHSVPKTLARIMLDIFAADLLTGSSKTGLLDNYFSLDKKDQRDLATLLREIISRPVSPELLPPLDDGSVSQKTENILGPYEHNDFFLFYLIYDGRHPREVFDMACETFSSTPKENLKTEMTRFIRRFIRNQFKRQAMPEGAQALPYSLSPHGSFQMPGDLSEQSLLDSLEYL
;
A
#
# COMPACT_ATOMS: atom_id res chain seq x y z
N ILE A 1 -6.34 -11.42 13.25
CA ILE A 1 -5.38 -10.31 13.07
C ILE A 1 -5.49 -9.92 11.60
N GLY A 2 -5.85 -8.67 11.31
CA GLY A 2 -5.97 -8.17 9.95
C GLY A 2 -4.62 -7.69 9.43
N THR A 3 -4.31 -8.06 8.19
CA THR A 3 -3.03 -7.75 7.55
C THR A 3 -3.13 -6.75 6.41
N SER A 4 -4.35 -6.32 6.06
CA SER A 4 -4.56 -5.33 5.00
C SER A 4 -3.81 -4.05 5.28
N ASP A 5 -3.05 -3.61 4.29
CA ASP A 5 -2.26 -2.39 4.37
C ASP A 5 -3.01 -1.16 3.86
N LEU A 6 -2.43 0.02 4.08
CA LEU A 6 -3.06 1.29 3.72
C LEU A 6 -3.30 1.43 2.20
N SER A 7 -2.42 0.86 1.38
CA SER A 7 -2.50 0.91 -0.08
C SER A 7 -3.64 0.03 -0.61
N GLU A 8 -3.80 -1.17 -0.03
CA GLU A 8 -4.92 -2.08 -0.31
C GLU A 8 -6.24 -1.44 0.08
N LEU A 9 -6.31 -0.78 1.24
CA LEU A 9 -7.49 -0.02 1.67
C LEU A 9 -7.79 1.16 0.75
N ALA A 10 -6.77 1.91 0.32
CA ALA A 10 -6.93 3.02 -0.62
C ALA A 10 -7.52 2.54 -1.95
N LEU A 11 -6.97 1.45 -2.51
CA LEU A 11 -7.39 0.90 -3.80
C LEU A 11 -8.63 0.01 -3.71
N GLY A 12 -9.14 -0.25 -2.50
CA GLY A 12 -10.15 -1.26 -2.24
C GLY A 12 -9.75 -2.64 -2.78
N PHE A 13 -8.46 -2.96 -2.76
CA PHE A 13 -7.90 -4.22 -3.19
C PHE A 13 -7.94 -5.24 -2.04
N CYS A 14 -9.16 -5.49 -1.60
CA CYS A 14 -9.50 -6.45 -0.57
C CYS A 14 -10.92 -6.96 -0.84
N THR A 15 -11.23 -8.17 -0.38
CA THR A 15 -12.59 -8.69 -0.46
C THR A 15 -13.37 -8.19 0.76
N TYR A 16 -14.50 -7.53 0.48
CA TYR A 16 -15.36 -6.99 1.53
C TYR A 16 -15.90 -8.13 2.40
N ASN A 17 -15.81 -7.97 3.72
CA ASN A 17 -16.21 -8.99 4.70
C ASN A 17 -15.41 -10.31 4.62
N ALA A 18 -14.17 -10.26 4.13
CA ALA A 18 -13.23 -11.37 4.13
C ALA A 18 -11.85 -10.89 4.63
N ASP A 19 -10.84 -10.79 3.77
CA ASP A 19 -9.48 -10.36 4.14
C ASP A 19 -9.43 -8.92 4.68
N GLN A 20 -10.40 -8.08 4.31
CA GLN A 20 -10.58 -6.75 4.87
C GLN A 20 -11.00 -6.76 6.36
N MET A 21 -11.67 -7.83 6.82
CA MET A 21 -12.30 -7.89 8.14
C MET A 21 -11.41 -8.62 9.14
N SER A 22 -11.36 -8.12 10.37
CA SER A 22 -10.61 -8.74 11.46
C SER A 22 -11.04 -8.15 12.81
N MET A 23 -10.58 -8.76 13.90
CA MET A 23 -10.74 -8.16 15.24
C MET A 23 -9.85 -6.93 15.46
N TYR A 24 -8.70 -6.87 14.78
CA TYR A 24 -7.73 -5.79 14.91
C TYR A 24 -6.79 -5.80 13.70
N SER A 25 -6.67 -4.67 13.01
CA SER A 25 -5.77 -4.50 11.86
C SER A 25 -4.46 -3.89 12.29
N VAL A 26 -3.36 -4.61 12.07
CA VAL A 26 -2.01 -4.14 12.47
C VAL A 26 -1.34 -3.28 11.41
N ASN A 27 -1.79 -3.37 10.16
CA ASN A 27 -1.13 -2.73 9.00
C ASN A 27 -1.94 -1.61 8.35
N HIS A 28 -3.18 -1.34 8.79
CA HIS A 28 -4.10 -0.43 8.08
C HIS A 28 -3.56 0.99 7.84
N SER A 29 -2.57 1.44 8.61
CA SER A 29 -1.96 2.77 8.51
C SER A 29 -0.57 2.77 7.86
N VAL A 30 -0.11 1.62 7.37
CA VAL A 30 1.22 1.45 6.75
C VAL A 30 1.02 1.22 5.24
N PRO A 31 1.51 2.10 4.35
CA PRO A 31 1.50 1.86 2.91
C PRO A 31 2.38 0.66 2.52
N LYS A 32 2.07 0.00 1.40
CA LYS A 32 2.84 -1.14 0.87
C LYS A 32 4.30 -0.77 0.64
N THR A 33 4.57 0.44 0.11
CA THR A 33 5.96 0.93 -0.07
C THR A 33 6.72 1.01 1.25
N LEU A 34 6.10 1.57 2.30
CA LEU A 34 6.70 1.66 3.62
C LEU A 34 6.88 0.28 4.28
N ALA A 35 5.91 -0.62 4.13
CA ALA A 35 6.01 -1.97 4.66
C ALA A 35 7.26 -2.71 4.14
N ARG A 36 7.56 -2.59 2.84
CA ARG A 36 8.78 -3.19 2.25
C ARG A 36 10.05 -2.57 2.83
N ILE A 37 10.08 -1.25 3.00
CA ILE A 37 11.21 -0.54 3.62
C ILE A 37 11.41 -0.99 5.06
N MET A 38 10.33 -1.09 5.86
CA MET A 38 10.39 -1.55 7.25
C MET A 38 10.96 -2.96 7.36
N LEU A 39 10.53 -3.87 6.47
CA LEU A 39 11.03 -5.24 6.45
C LEU A 39 12.50 -5.32 6.03
N ASP A 40 12.94 -4.53 5.07
CA ASP A 40 14.36 -4.52 4.67
C ASP A 40 15.27 -3.92 5.75
N ILE A 41 14.82 -2.85 6.42
CA ILE A 41 15.50 -2.28 7.58
C ILE A 41 15.60 -3.34 8.69
N PHE A 42 14.51 -4.04 8.99
CA PHE A 42 14.52 -5.09 9.99
C PHE A 42 15.45 -6.25 9.62
N ALA A 43 15.47 -6.67 8.35
CA ALA A 43 16.42 -7.66 7.85
C ALA A 43 17.88 -7.18 7.98
N ALA A 44 18.16 -5.90 7.72
CA ALA A 44 19.48 -5.33 7.91
C ALA A 44 19.90 -5.27 9.39
N ASP A 45 18.97 -4.93 10.29
CA ASP A 45 19.21 -4.93 11.74
C ASP A 45 19.57 -6.34 12.24
N LEU A 46 18.85 -7.38 11.79
CA LEU A 46 19.15 -8.78 12.11
C LEU A 46 20.57 -9.20 11.67
N LEU A 47 21.05 -8.70 10.54
CA LEU A 47 22.39 -9.05 10.04
C LEU A 47 23.52 -8.29 10.73
N THR A 48 23.26 -7.05 11.13
CA THR A 48 24.26 -6.18 11.76
C THR A 48 24.31 -6.33 13.28
N GLY A 49 23.29 -6.94 13.89
CA GLY A 49 23.12 -6.99 15.35
C GLY A 49 22.99 -5.62 15.99
N SER A 50 22.67 -4.59 15.19
CA SER A 50 22.64 -3.18 15.61
C SER A 50 21.21 -2.63 15.45
N SER A 51 20.30 -3.06 16.31
CA SER A 51 18.97 -2.45 16.35
C SER A 51 19.05 -1.08 17.00
N LYS A 52 18.80 -0.02 16.22
CA LYS A 52 18.75 1.36 16.76
C LYS A 52 17.62 1.57 17.77
N THR A 53 16.65 0.67 17.81
CA THR A 53 15.40 0.77 18.57
C THR A 53 15.31 -0.22 19.73
N GLY A 54 16.31 -1.09 19.94
CA GLY A 54 16.27 -2.15 20.95
C GLY A 54 15.18 -3.20 20.70
N LEU A 55 14.58 -3.24 19.50
CA LEU A 55 13.50 -4.17 19.16
C LEU A 55 13.99 -5.62 19.16
N LEU A 56 15.20 -5.86 18.66
CA LEU A 56 15.78 -7.20 18.61
C LEU A 56 15.93 -7.80 20.02
N ASP A 57 16.46 -7.02 20.96
CA ASP A 57 16.73 -7.52 22.32
C ASP A 57 15.44 -7.80 23.11
N ASN A 58 14.40 -6.99 22.89
CA ASN A 58 13.15 -7.06 23.67
C ASN A 58 12.10 -8.04 23.11
N TYR A 59 12.06 -8.25 21.79
CA TYR A 59 10.98 -9.00 21.14
C TYR A 59 11.47 -10.20 20.32
N PHE A 60 12.73 -10.21 19.87
CA PHE A 60 13.27 -11.23 18.97
C PHE A 60 14.61 -11.77 19.49
N SER A 61 14.56 -12.49 20.61
CA SER A 61 15.72 -13.20 21.17
C SER A 61 16.07 -14.43 20.34
N LEU A 62 16.66 -14.20 19.16
CA LEU A 62 17.10 -15.23 18.21
C LEU A 62 18.60 -15.41 18.29
N ASP A 63 19.09 -16.63 18.06
CA ASP A 63 20.52 -16.86 17.90
C ASP A 63 21.04 -16.25 16.58
N LYS A 64 22.37 -16.11 16.45
CA LYS A 64 22.98 -15.47 15.27
C LYS A 64 22.69 -16.21 13.96
N LYS A 65 22.41 -17.51 14.02
CA LYS A 65 22.12 -18.30 12.82
C LYS A 65 20.69 -18.01 12.37
N ASP A 66 19.73 -18.09 13.28
CA ASP A 66 18.32 -17.84 13.01
C ASP A 66 18.07 -16.39 12.58
N GLN A 67 18.83 -15.42 13.11
CA GLN A 67 18.80 -14.03 12.62
C GLN A 67 19.17 -13.92 11.13
N ARG A 68 20.19 -14.67 10.68
CA ARG A 68 20.63 -14.67 9.27
C ARG A 68 19.64 -15.39 8.38
N ASP A 69 19.11 -16.52 8.84
CA ASP A 69 18.12 -17.31 8.11
C ASP A 69 16.85 -16.46 7.91
N LEU A 70 16.38 -15.78 8.96
CA LEU A 70 15.22 -14.87 8.89
C LEU A 70 15.48 -13.67 8.00
N ALA A 71 16.63 -13.00 8.12
CA ALA A 71 16.96 -11.86 7.27
C ALA A 71 16.99 -12.24 5.78
N THR A 72 17.52 -13.42 5.46
CA THR A 72 17.55 -13.96 4.09
C THR A 72 16.13 -14.21 3.59
N LEU A 73 15.28 -14.86 4.40
CA LEU A 73 13.89 -15.11 4.07
C LEU A 73 13.10 -13.82 3.86
N LEU A 74 13.27 -12.81 4.71
CA LEU A 74 12.60 -11.52 4.58
C LEU A 74 12.97 -10.82 3.26
N ARG A 75 14.26 -10.81 2.89
CA ARG A 75 14.69 -10.24 1.61
C ARG A 75 14.20 -11.03 0.41
N GLU A 76 14.09 -12.35 0.54
CA GLU A 76 13.44 -13.18 -0.48
C GLU A 76 11.97 -12.77 -0.65
N ILE A 77 11.21 -12.65 0.44
CA ILE A 77 9.81 -12.20 0.42
C ILE A 77 9.69 -10.81 -0.24
N ILE A 78 10.54 -9.85 0.13
CA ILE A 78 10.53 -8.49 -0.42
C ILE A 78 10.84 -8.48 -1.92
N SER A 79 11.71 -9.39 -2.39
CA SER A 79 12.11 -9.48 -3.79
C SER A 79 11.03 -10.05 -4.71
N ARG A 80 10.05 -10.77 -4.16
CA ARG A 80 8.98 -11.39 -4.94
C ARG A 80 7.95 -10.35 -5.39
N PRO A 81 7.42 -10.45 -6.62
CA PRO A 81 6.34 -9.59 -7.09
C PRO A 81 5.06 -9.83 -6.29
N VAL A 82 4.29 -8.77 -6.05
CA VAL A 82 3.01 -8.88 -5.35
C VAL A 82 1.97 -9.56 -6.26
N SER A 83 1.39 -10.66 -5.79
CA SER A 83 0.42 -11.49 -6.52
C SER A 83 -0.87 -11.67 -5.73
N PRO A 84 -2.04 -11.80 -6.39
CA PRO A 84 -3.21 -12.41 -5.76
C PRO A 84 -2.91 -13.90 -5.55
N GLU A 85 -2.91 -14.37 -4.29
CA GLU A 85 -2.58 -15.77 -3.94
C GLU A 85 -3.67 -16.79 -4.36
N LEU A 86 -4.85 -16.31 -4.74
CA LEU A 86 -6.03 -17.15 -4.99
C LEU A 86 -5.99 -17.91 -6.31
N LEU A 87 -5.11 -17.54 -7.25
CA LEU A 87 -4.96 -18.26 -8.51
C LEU A 87 -3.79 -19.22 -8.41
N PRO A 88 -3.96 -20.50 -8.84
CA PRO A 88 -2.83 -21.40 -8.90
C PRO A 88 -1.72 -20.77 -9.75
N PRO A 89 -0.45 -20.98 -9.36
CA PRO A 89 0.66 -20.62 -10.22
C PRO A 89 0.52 -21.36 -11.57
N LEU A 90 1.11 -20.79 -12.61
CA LEU A 90 1.21 -21.45 -13.91
C LEU A 90 1.96 -22.80 -13.76
N ASP A 91 1.83 -23.68 -14.75
CA ASP A 91 2.43 -25.03 -14.71
C ASP A 91 3.96 -25.01 -14.49
N ASP A 92 4.62 -23.87 -14.71
CA ASP A 92 6.04 -23.61 -14.48
C ASP A 92 6.38 -23.04 -13.09
N GLY A 93 5.41 -22.91 -12.19
CA GLY A 93 5.56 -22.32 -10.86
C GLY A 93 5.62 -20.79 -10.86
N SER A 94 5.49 -20.14 -12.02
CA SER A 94 5.43 -18.68 -12.11
C SER A 94 4.06 -18.15 -11.72
N VAL A 95 4.05 -16.94 -11.17
CA VAL A 95 2.83 -16.26 -10.74
C VAL A 95 1.94 -15.95 -11.95
N SER A 96 0.71 -16.46 -11.95
CA SER A 96 -0.24 -16.31 -13.07
C SER A 96 -0.76 -14.87 -13.24
N GLN A 97 -0.78 -14.06 -12.17
CA GLN A 97 -1.23 -12.67 -12.22
C GLN A 97 -0.45 -11.79 -11.24
N LYS A 98 0.21 -10.72 -11.71
CA LYS A 98 0.78 -9.71 -10.81
C LYS A 98 -0.28 -8.68 -10.46
N THR A 99 -0.45 -8.39 -9.17
CA THR A 99 -1.43 -7.41 -8.68
C THR A 99 -1.19 -6.02 -9.30
N GLU A 100 0.08 -5.64 -9.46
CA GLU A 100 0.49 -4.36 -10.06
C GLU A 100 0.10 -4.24 -11.53
N ASN A 101 -0.10 -5.34 -12.26
CA ASN A 101 -0.62 -5.26 -13.64
C ASN A 101 -2.07 -4.78 -13.66
N ILE A 102 -2.82 -5.01 -12.58
CA ILE A 102 -4.22 -4.58 -12.43
C ILE A 102 -4.27 -3.18 -11.82
N LEU A 103 -3.49 -2.94 -10.77
CA LEU A 103 -3.55 -1.74 -9.93
C LEU A 103 -2.58 -0.63 -10.34
N GLY A 104 -1.50 -0.98 -11.05
CA GLY A 104 -0.32 -0.13 -11.24
C GLY A 104 0.70 -0.31 -10.12
N PRO A 105 1.90 0.29 -10.27
CA PRO A 105 2.95 0.24 -9.25
C PRO A 105 2.46 0.83 -7.92
N TYR A 106 2.82 0.20 -6.80
CA TYR A 106 2.46 0.73 -5.48
C TYR A 106 3.13 2.07 -5.20
N GLU A 107 4.32 2.31 -5.77
CA GLU A 107 5.02 3.59 -5.69
C GLU A 107 4.18 4.74 -6.25
N HIS A 108 3.51 4.52 -7.40
CA HIS A 108 2.64 5.53 -7.99
C HIS A 108 1.36 5.69 -7.16
N ASN A 109 0.73 4.58 -6.75
CA ASN A 109 -0.50 4.62 -5.97
C ASN A 109 -0.32 5.28 -4.60
N ASP A 110 0.77 4.98 -3.89
CA ASP A 110 1.10 5.58 -2.60
C ASP A 110 1.46 7.07 -2.75
N PHE A 111 2.12 7.45 -3.85
CA PHE A 111 2.36 8.84 -4.21
C PHE A 111 1.05 9.60 -4.41
N PHE A 112 0.12 9.05 -5.19
CA PHE A 112 -1.21 9.64 -5.40
C PHE A 112 -2.00 9.70 -4.10
N LEU A 113 -1.98 8.65 -3.28
CA LEU A 113 -2.64 8.62 -1.99
C LEU A 113 -2.13 9.75 -1.09
N PHE A 114 -0.82 9.92 -0.98
CA PHE A 114 -0.24 10.96 -0.14
C PHE A 114 -0.63 12.35 -0.64
N TYR A 115 -0.34 12.67 -1.91
CA TYR A 115 -0.48 14.05 -2.39
C TYR A 115 -1.93 14.46 -2.72
N LEU A 116 -2.77 13.54 -3.21
CA LEU A 116 -4.18 13.87 -3.50
C LEU A 116 -5.04 13.88 -2.24
N ILE A 117 -4.86 12.88 -1.37
CA ILE A 117 -5.81 12.63 -0.29
C ILE A 117 -5.32 13.25 1.02
N TYR A 118 -4.08 12.99 1.40
CA TYR A 118 -3.57 13.50 2.67
C TYR A 118 -3.14 14.97 2.57
N ASP A 119 -2.32 15.31 1.57
CA ASP A 119 -1.85 16.69 1.36
C ASP A 119 -2.92 17.57 0.69
N GLY A 120 -3.94 16.96 0.07
CA GLY A 120 -5.10 17.68 -0.49
C GLY A 120 -4.79 18.52 -1.73
N ARG A 121 -3.72 18.19 -2.47
CA ARG A 121 -3.31 18.95 -3.66
C ARG A 121 -4.28 18.76 -4.83
N HIS A 122 -4.30 19.76 -5.70
CA HIS A 122 -5.12 19.71 -6.90
C HIS A 122 -4.66 18.56 -7.83
N PRO A 123 -5.57 17.79 -8.46
CA PRO A 123 -5.20 16.64 -9.29
C PRO A 123 -4.17 16.94 -10.38
N ARG A 124 -4.28 18.10 -11.04
CA ARG A 124 -3.30 18.55 -12.03
C ARG A 124 -1.89 18.73 -11.45
N GLU A 125 -1.77 19.34 -10.27
CA GLU A 125 -0.48 19.55 -9.62
C GLU A 125 0.17 18.21 -9.29
N VAL A 126 -0.60 17.26 -8.75
CA VAL A 126 -0.08 15.92 -8.44
C VAL A 126 0.33 15.18 -9.71
N PHE A 127 -0.41 15.32 -10.80
CA PHE A 127 -0.05 14.72 -12.10
C PHE A 127 1.27 15.29 -12.63
N ASP A 128 1.45 16.61 -12.58
CA ASP A 128 2.68 17.27 -13.02
C ASP A 128 3.88 16.81 -12.15
N MET A 129 3.71 16.78 -10.82
CA MET A 129 4.73 16.25 -9.89
C MET A 129 5.05 14.78 -10.16
N ALA A 130 4.05 13.96 -10.50
CA ALA A 130 4.26 12.55 -10.84
C ALA A 130 5.05 12.39 -12.15
N CYS A 131 4.79 13.24 -13.15
CA CYS A 131 5.55 13.23 -14.41
C CYS A 131 7.04 13.57 -14.19
N GLU A 132 7.34 14.47 -13.26
CA GLU A 132 8.71 14.80 -12.89
C GLU A 132 9.38 13.70 -12.05
N THR A 133 8.65 13.16 -11.07
CA THR A 133 9.17 12.13 -10.15
C THR A 133 9.39 10.79 -10.85
N PHE A 134 8.47 10.39 -11.71
CA PHE A 134 8.47 9.11 -12.43
C PHE A 134 8.79 9.32 -13.91
N SER A 135 9.87 10.04 -14.21
CA SER A 135 10.25 10.43 -15.58
C SER A 135 10.50 9.25 -16.54
N SER A 136 10.71 8.04 -16.01
CA SER A 136 10.81 6.81 -16.79
C SER A 136 9.46 6.26 -17.28
N THR A 137 8.35 6.72 -16.68
CA THR A 137 7.00 6.27 -17.00
C THR A 137 6.37 7.25 -17.99
N PRO A 138 5.84 6.79 -19.15
CA PRO A 138 5.14 7.67 -20.09
C PRO A 138 3.98 8.43 -19.42
N LYS A 139 3.77 9.69 -19.80
CA LYS A 139 2.75 10.57 -19.21
C LYS A 139 1.34 9.98 -19.34
N GLU A 140 1.06 9.35 -20.48
CA GLU A 140 -0.22 8.70 -20.78
C GLU A 140 -0.48 7.52 -19.82
N ASN A 141 0.57 6.78 -19.45
CA ASN A 141 0.48 5.70 -18.48
C ASN A 141 0.21 6.27 -17.09
N LEU A 142 0.96 7.29 -16.65
CA LEU A 142 0.71 7.96 -15.37
C LEU A 142 -0.71 8.53 -15.27
N LYS A 143 -1.23 9.12 -16.36
CA LYS A 143 -2.60 9.64 -16.42
C LYS A 143 -3.62 8.51 -16.25
N THR A 144 -3.38 7.38 -16.90
CA THR A 144 -4.22 6.17 -16.79
C THR A 144 -4.19 5.60 -15.38
N GLU A 145 -3.00 5.52 -14.77
CA GLU A 145 -2.79 5.01 -13.42
C GLU A 145 -3.45 5.91 -12.37
N MET A 146 -3.27 7.22 -12.45
CA MET A 146 -3.91 8.20 -11.56
C MET A 146 -5.44 8.18 -11.72
N THR A 147 -5.94 8.09 -12.95
CA THR A 147 -7.38 7.94 -13.22
C THR A 147 -7.93 6.67 -12.57
N ARG A 148 -7.20 5.55 -12.68
CA ARG A 148 -7.56 4.28 -12.02
C ARG A 148 -7.52 4.42 -10.50
N PHE A 149 -6.50 5.06 -9.94
CA PHE A 149 -6.38 5.34 -8.51
C PHE A 149 -7.62 6.10 -8.01
N ILE A 150 -7.95 7.24 -8.64
CA ILE A 150 -9.11 8.07 -8.26
C ILE A 150 -10.41 7.24 -8.28
N ARG A 151 -10.69 6.55 -9.39
CA ARG A 151 -11.90 5.72 -9.52
C ARG A 151 -11.98 4.66 -8.43
N ARG A 152 -10.87 3.94 -8.19
CA ARG A 152 -10.84 2.89 -7.18
C ARG A 152 -10.95 3.45 -5.77
N PHE A 153 -10.26 4.55 -5.49
CA PHE A 153 -10.30 5.21 -4.20
C PHE A 153 -11.71 5.61 -3.84
N ILE A 154 -12.40 6.34 -4.72
CA ILE A 154 -13.77 6.82 -4.46
C ILE A 154 -14.76 5.65 -4.37
N ARG A 155 -14.80 4.77 -5.38
CA ARG A 155 -15.80 3.68 -5.46
C ARG A 155 -15.69 2.63 -4.36
N ASN A 156 -14.53 2.46 -3.75
CA ASN A 156 -14.32 1.48 -2.68
C ASN A 156 -14.43 2.07 -1.27
N GLN A 157 -14.93 3.31 -1.11
CA GLN A 157 -15.11 3.91 0.20
C GLN A 157 -15.99 3.08 1.14
N PHE A 158 -17.00 2.39 0.62
CA PHE A 158 -17.85 1.50 1.42
C PHE A 158 -17.05 0.41 2.17
N LYS A 159 -15.93 -0.06 1.60
CA LYS A 159 -15.07 -1.07 2.26
C LYS A 159 -14.32 -0.48 3.45
N ARG A 160 -14.01 0.81 3.41
CA ARG A 160 -13.31 1.51 4.50
C ARG A 160 -14.26 1.94 5.61
N GLN A 161 -15.52 2.21 5.29
CA GLN A 161 -16.53 2.55 6.31
C GLN A 161 -16.71 1.47 7.37
N ALA A 162 -16.59 0.20 6.99
CA ALA A 162 -16.71 -0.94 7.91
C ALA A 162 -15.35 -1.58 8.23
N MET A 163 -14.26 -0.78 8.30
CA MET A 163 -12.94 -1.34 8.59
C MET A 163 -12.73 -1.62 10.09
N PRO A 164 -11.97 -2.68 10.43
CA PRO A 164 -11.59 -2.96 11.82
C PRO A 164 -10.80 -1.83 12.49
N GLU A 165 -10.80 -1.84 13.82
CA GLU A 165 -9.92 -0.99 14.62
C GLU A 165 -8.44 -1.34 14.39
N GLY A 166 -7.56 -0.36 14.60
CA GLY A 166 -6.12 -0.54 14.53
C GLY A 166 -5.35 0.69 14.98
N ALA A 167 -4.08 0.52 15.32
CA ALA A 167 -3.21 1.63 15.71
C ALA A 167 -2.78 2.46 14.49
N GLN A 168 -2.85 3.78 14.62
CA GLN A 168 -2.36 4.71 13.60
C GLN A 168 -0.85 4.93 13.77
N ALA A 169 -0.05 4.47 12.81
CA ALA A 169 1.41 4.61 12.81
C ALA A 169 1.90 5.88 12.12
N LEU A 170 1.14 6.39 11.14
CA LEU A 170 1.47 7.58 10.36
C LEU A 170 0.48 8.72 10.64
N PRO A 171 0.84 10.00 10.39
CA PRO A 171 -0.08 11.13 10.56
C PRO A 171 -1.34 11.08 9.69
N TYR A 172 -1.38 10.19 8.70
CA TYR A 172 -2.51 9.99 7.81
C TYR A 172 -3.08 8.58 7.93
N SER A 173 -4.41 8.50 7.87
CA SER A 173 -5.17 7.26 7.97
C SER A 173 -6.41 7.38 7.11
N LEU A 174 -6.91 6.25 6.62
CA LEU A 174 -8.20 6.16 5.93
C LEU A 174 -9.32 5.64 6.84
N SER A 175 -9.07 5.57 8.15
CA SER A 175 -10.08 5.15 9.12
C SER A 175 -11.23 6.16 9.18
N PRO A 176 -12.49 5.71 9.02
CA PRO A 176 -13.68 6.55 9.16
C PRO A 176 -13.90 7.01 10.60
N HIS A 177 -13.26 6.33 11.57
CA HIS A 177 -13.27 6.70 12.98
C HIS A 177 -12.17 7.71 13.35
N GLY A 178 -11.28 8.02 12.39
CA GLY A 178 -10.16 8.93 12.57
C GLY A 178 -10.33 10.24 11.79
N SER A 179 -9.23 10.70 11.22
CA SER A 179 -9.13 12.01 10.54
C SER A 179 -9.75 12.05 9.15
N PHE A 180 -10.08 10.91 8.54
CA PHE A 180 -10.57 10.86 7.16
C PHE A 180 -12.04 10.47 7.10
N GLN A 181 -12.89 11.43 6.73
CA GLN A 181 -14.32 11.23 6.54
C GLN A 181 -14.68 11.52 5.08
N MET A 182 -15.22 10.51 4.39
CA MET A 182 -15.68 10.64 3.02
C MET A 182 -16.99 9.89 2.82
N PRO A 183 -18.00 10.52 2.17
CA PRO A 183 -19.25 9.84 1.82
C PRO A 183 -19.00 8.65 0.89
N GLY A 184 -19.77 7.58 1.07
CA GLY A 184 -19.63 6.35 0.27
C GLY A 184 -20.23 6.46 -1.14
N ASP A 185 -21.04 7.49 -1.37
CA ASP A 185 -21.79 7.80 -2.59
C ASP A 185 -21.25 9.03 -3.34
N LEU A 186 -20.05 9.48 -2.98
CA LEU A 186 -19.33 10.55 -3.70
C LEU A 186 -19.07 10.15 -5.16
N SER A 187 -19.30 11.07 -6.09
CA SER A 187 -18.91 10.88 -7.49
C SER A 187 -17.44 11.22 -7.71
N GLU A 188 -16.72 10.34 -8.41
CA GLU A 188 -15.34 10.61 -8.82
C GLU A 188 -15.19 11.69 -9.90
N GLN A 189 -16.29 12.10 -10.55
CA GLN A 189 -16.24 12.94 -11.76
C GLN A 189 -15.55 14.28 -11.51
N SER A 190 -15.80 14.91 -10.35
CA SER A 190 -15.18 16.19 -10.00
C SER A 190 -13.64 16.14 -9.97
N LEU A 191 -13.06 15.00 -9.59
CA LEU A 191 -11.61 14.81 -9.59
C LEU A 191 -11.09 14.45 -10.98
N LEU A 192 -11.88 13.71 -11.77
CA LEU A 192 -11.52 13.30 -13.12
C LEU A 192 -11.58 14.46 -14.12
N ASP A 193 -12.58 15.34 -14.03
CA ASP A 193 -12.71 16.53 -14.88
C ASP A 193 -11.44 17.40 -14.79
N SER A 194 -10.83 17.46 -13.60
CA SER A 194 -9.57 18.17 -13.36
C SER A 194 -8.37 17.59 -14.12
N LEU A 195 -8.46 16.35 -14.60
CA LEU A 195 -7.46 15.67 -15.45
C LEU A 195 -7.82 15.70 -16.94
N GLU A 196 -9.07 15.97 -17.31
CA GLU A 196 -9.51 16.04 -18.70
C GLU A 196 -9.06 17.34 -19.38
N TYR A 197 -8.92 18.44 -18.62
CA TYR A 197 -8.36 19.71 -19.09
C TYR A 197 -6.82 19.76 -19.16
N LEU A 198 -6.16 18.60 -19.26
CA LEU A 198 -4.72 18.45 -19.55
C LEU A 198 -4.47 18.47 -21.05
#